data_AF-A0A7X4EZS5-F1
#
_entry.id   AF-A0A7X4EZS5-F1
#
_cell.length_a   1.000
_cell.length_b   1.000
_cell.length_c   1.000
_cell.angle_alpha   90.00
_cell.angle_beta   90.00
_cell.angle_gamma   90.00
#
_symmetry.space_group_name_H-M   'P 1'
#
loop_
_entity.id
_entity.type
_entity.pdbx_description
1 polymer ?
#
loop_
_entity_poly.entity_id
_entity_poly.type
_entity_poly.pdbx_seq_one_letter_code
_entity_poly.pdbx_strand_id
1 'polypeptide(L)'
;MLDHLEPRRVTVGDRRAKLYLGRGPLALEVVVVTSHRRPRLSDLRAMFRARARGRAAPVLLVVPWGRGVAAVCGPTEHNPIEHRDLPVEQVEAVCCKALDEDGRHGAIRLLNRLLPALDAPIPGLRNGGLFAMQELERGVPARGDWALAVEEARGARSLRGRALIEGLGFATEELPGPAMLLLAGERKRAVAVLLDGPEEIDSANPRFDGVSPVSYALAQADRESLDWVVAVAGSTLRLYPAKPGVGTGRRGRSETFVEIDLDLLAVDDVGYLWLLLSASALSEGGSVGDILRTSEDYAADLGGRLRERVYREVMPSLARAVVAAMYPGSPTADDLQQTYQAALRILYRLLFVAYAEDRGLLPLQASRSYREHSLKRIAQRLGDARRREIEFGEQPSFWSEVTQIWTAVSRGNPEWEVPA
;
A
#
# COMPACT_ATOMS: atom_id res chain seq x y z
N MET A 1 8.22 -24.28 -4.72
CA MET A 1 7.20 -23.46 -4.04
C MET A 1 6.50 -24.31 -3.00
N LEU A 2 6.58 -23.92 -1.73
CA LEU A 2 6.05 -24.61 -0.54
C LEU A 2 6.59 -26.04 -0.39
N ASP A 3 7.85 -26.26 -0.80
CA ASP A 3 8.45 -27.60 -0.78
C ASP A 3 8.88 -28.05 0.63
N HIS A 4 8.90 -27.12 1.59
CA HIS A 4 9.14 -27.38 3.01
C HIS A 4 7.90 -27.87 3.77
N LEU A 5 6.71 -27.81 3.16
CA LEU A 5 5.45 -28.31 3.72
C LEU A 5 5.03 -29.60 3.01
N GLU A 6 4.41 -30.55 3.72
CA GLU A 6 3.92 -31.79 3.11
C GLU A 6 2.58 -31.56 2.38
N PRO A 7 2.52 -31.75 1.04
CA PRO A 7 1.29 -31.52 0.28
C PRO A 7 0.40 -32.76 0.23
N ARG A 8 -0.92 -32.54 0.25
CA ARG A 8 -1.91 -33.55 -0.19
C ARG A 8 -2.06 -33.47 -1.72
N ARG A 9 -2.10 -34.62 -2.39
CA ARG A 9 -2.35 -34.68 -3.84
C ARG A 9 -3.84 -34.57 -4.11
N VAL A 10 -4.25 -33.60 -4.92
CA VAL A 10 -5.65 -33.40 -5.33
C VAL A 10 -5.74 -33.08 -6.82
N THR A 11 -6.97 -33.02 -7.34
CA THR A 11 -7.25 -32.59 -8.72
C THR A 11 -8.12 -31.34 -8.72
N VAL A 12 -7.81 -30.40 -9.61
CA VAL A 12 -8.62 -29.20 -9.87
C VAL A 12 -9.04 -29.24 -11.34
N GLY A 13 -10.30 -29.59 -11.58
CA GLY A 13 -10.72 -30.04 -12.92
C GLY A 13 -9.89 -31.27 -13.32
N ASP A 14 -9.27 -31.22 -14.49
CA ASP A 14 -8.44 -32.32 -15.03
C ASP A 14 -6.95 -32.18 -14.69
N ARG A 15 -6.57 -31.19 -13.86
CA ARG A 15 -5.18 -30.91 -13.54
C ARG A 15 -4.79 -31.48 -12.18
N ARG A 16 -3.60 -32.08 -12.10
CA ARG A 16 -2.97 -32.46 -10.83
C ARG A 16 -2.56 -31.20 -10.07
N ALA A 17 -2.82 -31.19 -8.77
CA ALA A 17 -2.50 -30.08 -7.88
C ALA A 17 -1.95 -30.57 -6.54
N LYS A 18 -1.16 -29.71 -5.90
CA LYS A 18 -0.76 -29.87 -4.49
C LYS A 18 -1.69 -29.04 -3.62
N LEU A 19 -2.20 -29.62 -2.54
CA LEU A 19 -3.06 -28.96 -1.55
C LEU A 19 -2.30 -28.86 -0.23
N TYR A 20 -2.25 -27.66 0.33
CA TYR A 20 -1.75 -27.34 1.65
C TYR A 20 -2.91 -26.83 2.51
N LEU A 21 -2.98 -27.27 3.76
CA LEU A 21 -4.05 -26.94 4.69
C LEU A 21 -3.47 -26.11 5.84
N GLY A 22 -4.15 -25.01 6.16
CA GLY A 22 -3.81 -24.18 7.31
C GLY A 22 -4.30 -24.77 8.64
N ARG A 23 -4.28 -23.95 9.69
CA ARG A 23 -4.63 -24.34 11.06
C ARG A 23 -6.09 -24.02 11.41
N GLY A 24 -6.64 -24.77 12.37
CA GLY A 24 -7.96 -24.52 12.95
C GLY A 24 -9.18 -24.96 12.11
N PRO A 25 -10.40 -24.67 12.58
CA PRO A 25 -11.64 -25.05 11.90
C PRO A 25 -11.84 -24.23 10.62
N LEU A 26 -12.32 -24.90 9.55
CA LEU A 26 -12.50 -24.29 8.22
C LEU A 26 -11.22 -23.59 7.72
N ALA A 27 -10.06 -24.19 8.01
CA ALA A 27 -8.75 -23.64 7.66
C ALA A 27 -8.62 -23.29 6.17
N LEU A 28 -7.69 -22.38 5.89
CA LEU A 28 -7.30 -22.03 4.53
C LEU A 28 -6.82 -23.26 3.75
N GLU A 29 -7.26 -23.35 2.50
CA GLU A 29 -6.78 -24.32 1.53
C GLU A 29 -5.95 -23.61 0.46
N VAL A 30 -4.63 -23.79 0.46
CA VAL A 30 -3.76 -23.30 -0.61
C VAL A 30 -3.57 -24.41 -1.64
N VAL A 31 -3.96 -24.16 -2.89
CA VAL A 31 -3.90 -25.13 -3.98
C VAL A 31 -2.95 -24.66 -5.05
N VAL A 32 -1.88 -25.41 -5.26
CA VAL A 32 -0.83 -25.10 -6.22
C VAL A 32 -0.99 -25.97 -7.47
N VAL A 33 -1.20 -25.33 -8.61
CA VAL A 33 -1.29 -25.96 -9.94
C VAL A 33 -0.14 -25.44 -10.80
N THR A 34 0.77 -26.29 -11.24
CA THR A 34 1.88 -25.85 -12.10
C THR A 34 1.41 -25.65 -13.55
N SER A 35 1.93 -24.61 -14.20
CA SER A 35 1.64 -24.31 -15.61
C SER A 35 2.92 -23.94 -16.37
N HIS A 36 3.06 -24.42 -17.60
CA HIS A 36 4.19 -24.04 -18.47
C HIS A 36 3.96 -22.72 -19.23
N ARG A 37 2.73 -22.19 -19.21
CA ARG A 37 2.34 -20.96 -19.91
C ARG A 37 1.64 -20.01 -18.94
N ARG A 38 1.69 -18.70 -19.26
CA ARG A 38 0.94 -17.67 -18.54
C ARG A 38 -0.54 -18.00 -18.52
N PRO A 39 -1.17 -18.19 -17.35
CA PRO A 39 -2.58 -18.56 -17.27
C PRO A 39 -3.48 -17.40 -17.74
N ARG A 40 -4.53 -17.73 -18.49
CA ARG A 40 -5.59 -16.77 -18.80
C ARG A 40 -6.42 -16.52 -17.53
N LEU A 41 -6.94 -15.30 -17.35
CA LEU A 41 -7.81 -14.98 -16.22
C LEU A 41 -9.07 -15.88 -16.19
N SER A 42 -9.62 -16.21 -17.35
CA SER A 42 -10.74 -17.15 -17.49
C SER A 42 -10.42 -18.53 -16.90
N ASP A 43 -9.24 -19.05 -17.21
CA ASP A 43 -8.81 -20.40 -16.80
C ASP A 43 -8.51 -20.41 -15.30
N LEU A 44 -7.89 -19.34 -14.80
CA LEU A 44 -7.62 -19.14 -13.38
C LEU A 44 -8.92 -19.11 -12.56
N ARG A 45 -9.91 -18.32 -12.99
CA ARG A 45 -11.25 -18.26 -12.38
C ARG A 45 -11.97 -19.60 -12.43
N ALA A 46 -11.89 -20.31 -13.56
CA ALA A 46 -12.52 -21.61 -13.72
C ALA A 46 -11.92 -22.64 -12.75
N MET A 47 -10.58 -22.71 -12.65
CA MET A 47 -9.89 -23.58 -11.71
C MET A 47 -10.23 -23.23 -10.25
N PHE A 48 -10.25 -21.94 -9.91
CA PHE A 48 -10.59 -21.48 -8.57
C PHE A 48 -12.03 -21.87 -8.19
N ARG A 49 -13.03 -21.56 -9.04
CA ARG A 49 -14.43 -21.95 -8.82
C ARG A 49 -14.60 -23.47 -8.74
N ALA A 50 -13.87 -24.22 -9.56
CA ALA A 50 -13.89 -25.68 -9.52
C ALA A 50 -13.38 -26.25 -8.20
N ARG A 51 -12.50 -25.53 -7.48
CA ARG A 51 -12.02 -25.94 -6.15
C ARG A 51 -12.88 -25.40 -5.02
N ALA A 52 -13.25 -24.12 -5.09
CA ALA A 52 -14.03 -23.42 -4.08
C ALA A 52 -15.44 -24.01 -3.94
N ARG A 53 -16.20 -24.16 -5.03
CA ARG A 53 -17.51 -24.84 -5.08
C ARG A 53 -18.43 -24.55 -3.87
N GLY A 54 -18.54 -23.28 -3.45
CA GLY A 54 -19.38 -22.89 -2.31
C GLY A 54 -18.90 -23.40 -0.94
N ARG A 55 -17.65 -23.85 -0.81
CA ARG A 55 -17.08 -24.28 0.48
C ARG A 55 -17.01 -23.10 1.45
N ALA A 56 -17.20 -23.43 2.73
CA ALA A 56 -17.03 -22.46 3.82
C ALA A 56 -15.55 -22.17 4.13
N ALA A 57 -14.64 -23.09 3.78
CA ALA A 57 -13.20 -22.89 3.89
C ALA A 57 -12.70 -21.97 2.78
N PRO A 58 -11.88 -20.95 3.08
CA PRO A 58 -11.29 -20.09 2.05
C PRO A 58 -10.30 -20.89 1.21
N VAL A 59 -10.26 -20.59 -0.09
CA VAL A 59 -9.38 -21.28 -1.05
C VAL A 59 -8.49 -20.24 -1.73
N LEU A 60 -7.18 -20.45 -1.69
CA LEU A 60 -6.24 -19.69 -2.49
C LEU A 60 -5.66 -20.59 -3.58
N LEU A 61 -6.04 -20.33 -4.83
CA LEU A 61 -5.42 -20.99 -5.99
C LEU A 61 -4.14 -20.24 -6.35
N VAL A 62 -3.02 -20.96 -6.44
CA VAL A 62 -1.74 -20.45 -6.92
C VAL A 62 -1.29 -21.24 -8.15
N VAL A 63 -0.89 -20.52 -9.18
CA VAL A 63 -0.44 -21.10 -10.45
C VAL A 63 0.94 -20.54 -10.80
N PRO A 64 2.03 -21.17 -10.31
CA PRO A 64 3.37 -20.85 -10.75
C PRO A 64 3.53 -21.14 -12.24
N TRP A 65 4.17 -20.22 -12.96
CA TRP A 65 4.41 -20.37 -14.39
C TRP A 65 5.70 -19.66 -14.83
N GLY A 66 6.26 -20.10 -15.96
CA GLY A 66 7.47 -19.49 -16.51
C GLY A 66 8.67 -19.58 -15.56
N ARG A 67 9.46 -18.50 -15.47
CA ARG A 67 10.62 -18.37 -14.57
C ARG A 67 10.30 -17.35 -13.47
N GLY A 68 10.02 -17.85 -12.27
CA GLY A 68 9.97 -17.03 -11.05
C GLY A 68 8.69 -16.25 -10.79
N VAL A 69 7.60 -16.49 -11.53
CA VAL A 69 6.32 -15.79 -11.33
C VAL A 69 5.14 -16.74 -11.08
N ALA A 70 4.09 -16.23 -10.47
CA ALA A 70 2.87 -16.95 -10.18
C ALA A 70 1.61 -16.10 -10.39
N ALA A 71 0.53 -16.77 -10.76
CA ALA A 71 -0.81 -16.21 -10.71
C ALA A 71 -1.53 -16.67 -9.44
N VAL A 72 -2.39 -15.84 -8.88
CA VAL A 72 -3.17 -16.14 -7.67
C VAL A 72 -4.65 -15.79 -7.88
N CYS A 73 -5.54 -16.59 -7.29
CA CYS A 73 -6.98 -16.34 -7.28
C CYS A 73 -7.62 -16.83 -5.98
N GLY A 74 -8.34 -15.95 -5.28
CA GLY A 74 -8.99 -16.23 -3.99
C GLY A 74 -8.91 -15.01 -3.05
N PRO A 75 -9.12 -15.16 -1.72
CA PRO A 75 -9.50 -16.38 -1.02
C PRO A 75 -11.00 -16.70 -1.04
N THR A 76 -11.84 -15.78 -1.54
CA THR A 76 -13.31 -15.89 -1.50
C THR A 76 -13.96 -15.82 -2.88
N GLU A 77 -15.15 -16.41 -3.04
CA GLU A 77 -15.88 -16.43 -4.33
C GLU A 77 -16.60 -15.12 -4.66
N HIS A 78 -17.00 -14.33 -3.66
CA HIS A 78 -17.81 -13.12 -3.87
C HIS A 78 -16.97 -11.98 -4.47
N ASN A 79 -15.70 -11.89 -4.10
CA ASN A 79 -14.75 -10.93 -4.66
C ASN A 79 -13.32 -11.50 -4.61
N PRO A 80 -12.96 -12.43 -5.52
CA PRO A 80 -11.62 -13.01 -5.53
C PRO A 80 -10.60 -11.96 -5.96
N ILE A 81 -9.49 -11.92 -5.22
CA ILE A 81 -8.27 -11.20 -5.59
C ILE A 81 -7.59 -12.00 -6.69
N GLU A 82 -7.21 -11.33 -7.78
CA GLU A 82 -6.70 -11.96 -8.99
C GLU A 82 -5.46 -11.23 -9.50
N HIS A 83 -4.31 -11.91 -9.45
CA HIS A 83 -3.06 -11.43 -10.05
C HIS A 83 -2.44 -12.53 -10.92
N ARG A 84 -1.62 -12.16 -11.90
CA ARG A 84 -1.03 -13.13 -12.85
C ARG A 84 0.49 -13.18 -12.87
N ASP A 85 1.13 -12.11 -12.45
CA ASP A 85 2.55 -11.87 -12.71
C ASP A 85 3.26 -11.44 -11.42
N LEU A 86 2.91 -12.09 -10.30
CA LEU A 86 3.53 -11.83 -9.00
C LEU A 86 4.83 -12.65 -8.85
N PRO A 87 5.88 -12.12 -8.20
CA PRO A 87 7.08 -12.90 -7.89
C PRO A 87 6.75 -14.12 -7.02
N VAL A 88 7.24 -15.30 -7.42
CA VAL A 88 6.88 -16.59 -6.78
C VAL A 88 7.34 -16.66 -5.33
N GLU A 89 8.49 -16.06 -5.00
CA GLU A 89 9.05 -16.04 -3.65
C GLU A 89 8.15 -15.29 -2.67
N GLN A 90 7.60 -14.15 -3.10
CA GLN A 90 6.68 -13.34 -2.29
C GLN A 90 5.31 -14.01 -2.17
N VAL A 91 4.81 -14.62 -3.24
CA VAL A 91 3.58 -15.41 -3.18
C VAL A 91 3.74 -16.59 -2.22
N GLU A 92 4.92 -17.24 -2.22
CA GLU A 92 5.25 -18.31 -1.27
C GLU A 92 5.25 -17.78 0.17
N ALA A 93 5.90 -16.66 0.44
CA ALA A 93 5.91 -16.03 1.76
C ALA A 93 4.50 -15.67 2.26
N VAL A 94 3.64 -15.10 1.39
CA VAL A 94 2.23 -14.84 1.73
C VAL A 94 1.48 -16.13 2.03
N CYS A 95 1.70 -17.20 1.26
CA CYS A 95 1.07 -18.50 1.50
C CYS A 95 1.49 -19.09 2.84
N CYS A 96 2.79 -19.04 3.19
CA CYS A 96 3.28 -19.53 4.49
C CYS A 96 2.59 -18.80 5.65
N LYS A 97 2.60 -17.46 5.63
CA LYS A 97 1.93 -16.67 6.68
C LYS A 97 0.44 -17.01 6.78
N ALA A 98 -0.25 -17.11 5.65
CA ALA A 98 -1.69 -17.38 5.65
C ALA A 98 -2.05 -18.82 6.04
N LEU A 99 -1.15 -19.78 5.84
CA LEU A 99 -1.32 -21.16 6.31
C LEU A 99 -1.11 -21.28 7.83
N ASP A 100 -0.28 -20.41 8.42
CA ASP A 100 -0.04 -20.37 9.87
C ASP A 100 -1.12 -19.65 10.67
N GLU A 101 -1.99 -18.87 10.01
CA GLU A 101 -3.16 -18.23 10.65
C GLU A 101 -4.18 -19.26 11.16
N ASP A 102 -4.69 -19.02 12.37
CA ASP A 102 -5.71 -19.87 12.97
C ASP A 102 -7.12 -19.53 12.44
N GLY A 103 -7.68 -20.48 11.69
CA GLY A 103 -9.05 -20.42 11.17
C GLY A 103 -9.25 -19.45 10.00
N ARG A 104 -10.45 -19.51 9.42
CA ARG A 104 -10.75 -18.80 8.15
C ARG A 104 -10.65 -17.27 8.22
N HIS A 105 -11.01 -16.65 9.33
CA HIS A 105 -11.14 -15.19 9.39
C HIS A 105 -9.77 -14.50 9.41
N GLY A 106 -8.80 -15.04 10.16
CA GLY A 106 -7.41 -14.56 10.17
C GLY A 106 -6.79 -14.67 8.78
N ALA A 107 -6.85 -15.86 8.19
CA ALA A 107 -6.35 -16.11 6.83
C ALA A 107 -6.97 -15.20 5.76
N ILE A 108 -8.29 -14.99 5.76
CA ILE A 108 -8.96 -14.09 4.80
C ILE A 108 -8.51 -12.64 5.00
N ARG A 109 -8.48 -12.14 6.25
CA ARG A 109 -8.01 -10.77 6.53
C ARG A 109 -6.58 -10.58 6.07
N LEU A 110 -5.70 -11.55 6.36
CA LEU A 110 -4.30 -11.49 5.99
C LEU A 110 -4.13 -11.50 4.46
N LEU A 111 -4.78 -12.42 3.74
CA LEU A 111 -4.68 -12.49 2.28
C LEU A 111 -5.25 -11.25 1.59
N ASN A 112 -6.35 -10.69 2.10
CA ASN A 112 -6.91 -9.44 1.59
C ASN A 112 -5.98 -8.24 1.79
N ARG A 113 -5.13 -8.28 2.81
CA ARG A 113 -4.12 -7.26 3.07
C ARG A 113 -2.86 -7.47 2.21
N LEU A 114 -2.35 -8.69 2.16
CA LEU A 114 -1.02 -8.98 1.59
C LEU A 114 -1.02 -9.15 0.07
N LEU A 115 -2.02 -9.83 -0.51
CA LEU A 115 -2.00 -10.08 -1.96
C LEU A 115 -2.03 -8.78 -2.78
N PRO A 116 -2.90 -7.79 -2.48
CA PRO A 116 -2.88 -6.52 -3.21
C PRO A 116 -1.60 -5.72 -3.00
N ALA A 117 -0.93 -5.89 -1.85
CA ALA A 117 0.32 -5.22 -1.54
C ALA A 117 1.51 -5.75 -2.38
N LEU A 118 1.41 -6.95 -2.94
CA LEU A 118 2.43 -7.50 -3.84
C LEU A 118 2.44 -6.82 -5.22
N ASP A 119 1.36 -6.15 -5.59
CA ASP A 119 1.27 -5.32 -6.81
C ASP A 119 1.79 -3.89 -6.58
N ALA A 120 2.23 -3.56 -5.36
CA ALA A 120 2.81 -2.26 -5.07
C ALA A 120 4.12 -2.07 -5.86
N PRO A 121 4.52 -0.82 -6.16
CA PRO A 121 5.76 -0.55 -6.89
C PRO A 121 7.01 -1.15 -6.22
N ILE A 122 7.02 -1.22 -4.89
CA ILE A 122 8.04 -1.87 -4.08
C ILE A 122 7.32 -2.85 -3.14
N PRO A 123 7.18 -4.13 -3.53
CA PRO A 123 6.48 -5.11 -2.70
C PRO A 123 7.16 -5.27 -1.33
N GLY A 124 6.36 -5.33 -0.27
CA GLY A 124 6.85 -5.37 1.11
C GLY A 124 7.22 -4.01 1.69
N LEU A 125 7.18 -2.92 0.91
CA LEU A 125 7.30 -1.56 1.42
C LEU A 125 5.95 -0.84 1.35
N ARG A 126 5.48 -0.30 2.49
CA ARG A 126 4.28 0.54 2.54
C ARG A 126 4.62 1.92 3.09
N ASN A 127 4.41 2.93 2.26
CA ASN A 127 4.62 4.32 2.64
C ASN A 127 3.31 4.96 3.12
N GLY A 128 3.21 5.23 4.42
CA GLY A 128 2.14 6.00 5.05
C GLY A 128 2.26 7.50 4.82
N GLY A 129 3.17 7.98 3.98
CA GLY A 129 3.35 9.39 3.66
C GLY A 129 4.53 10.04 4.39
N LEU A 130 5.45 9.24 4.94
CA LEU A 130 6.69 9.76 5.48
C LEU A 130 7.58 10.32 4.37
N PHE A 131 7.67 9.63 3.23
CA PHE A 131 8.49 10.04 2.09
C PHE A 131 7.66 10.29 0.83
N ALA A 132 8.25 10.93 -0.19
CA ALA A 132 7.67 10.97 -1.51
C ALA A 132 7.82 9.59 -2.18
N MET A 133 6.75 9.03 -2.73
CA MET A 133 6.83 7.70 -3.37
C MET A 133 7.84 7.68 -4.54
N GLN A 134 7.92 8.77 -5.31
CA GLN A 134 8.91 8.93 -6.38
C GLN A 134 10.35 8.81 -5.87
N GLU A 135 10.62 9.38 -4.69
CA GLU A 135 11.94 9.32 -4.08
C GLU A 135 12.26 7.89 -3.65
N LEU A 136 11.30 7.19 -3.04
CA LEU A 136 11.48 5.77 -2.70
C LEU A 136 11.72 4.91 -3.95
N GLU A 137 10.91 5.06 -5.01
CA GLU A 137 11.00 4.21 -6.21
C GLU A 137 12.24 4.48 -7.07
N ARG A 138 12.74 5.71 -7.11
CA ARG A 138 13.80 6.11 -8.05
C ARG A 138 15.00 6.77 -7.41
N GLY A 139 14.78 7.61 -6.41
CA GLY A 139 15.85 8.35 -5.73
C GLY A 139 16.69 7.44 -4.86
N VAL A 140 16.05 6.69 -3.96
CA VAL A 140 16.73 5.81 -2.99
C VAL A 140 17.59 4.73 -3.69
N PRO A 141 17.08 3.96 -4.68
CA PRO A 141 17.93 3.01 -5.41
C PRO A 141 19.05 3.65 -6.23
N ALA A 142 18.93 4.94 -6.58
CA ALA A 142 19.95 5.68 -7.33
C ALA A 142 21.03 6.31 -6.44
N ARG A 143 20.93 6.19 -5.11
CA ARG A 143 21.94 6.71 -4.18
C ARG A 143 23.27 5.97 -4.34
N GLY A 144 24.37 6.69 -4.16
CA GLY A 144 25.72 6.11 -4.24
C GLY A 144 26.02 5.07 -3.15
N ASP A 145 25.28 5.09 -2.04
CA ASP A 145 25.41 4.16 -0.92
C ASP A 145 24.45 2.95 -1.00
N TRP A 146 23.65 2.83 -2.07
CA TRP A 146 22.67 1.74 -2.22
C TRP A 146 23.30 0.35 -2.16
N ALA A 147 24.37 0.11 -2.91
CA ALA A 147 25.03 -1.20 -2.95
C ALA A 147 25.57 -1.61 -1.58
N LEU A 148 26.16 -0.66 -0.84
CA LEU A 148 26.63 -0.91 0.52
C LEU A 148 25.46 -1.22 1.46
N ALA A 149 24.37 -0.46 1.38
CA ALA A 149 23.17 -0.70 2.17
C ALA A 149 22.56 -2.08 1.92
N VAL A 150 22.58 -2.57 0.68
CA VAL A 150 22.15 -3.93 0.34
C VAL A 150 23.02 -4.98 1.04
N GLU A 151 24.35 -4.81 1.01
CA GLU A 151 25.27 -5.74 1.68
C GLU A 151 25.04 -5.78 3.20
N GLU A 152 24.95 -4.62 3.86
CA GLU A 152 24.70 -4.53 5.30
C GLU A 152 23.35 -5.14 5.70
N ALA A 153 22.31 -4.90 4.89
CA ALA A 153 20.96 -5.38 5.20
C ALA A 153 20.78 -6.90 5.04
N ARG A 154 21.66 -7.60 4.28
CA ARG A 154 21.52 -9.06 4.03
C ARG A 154 21.49 -9.86 5.32
N GLY A 155 22.38 -9.53 6.26
CA GLY A 155 22.45 -10.22 7.56
C GLY A 155 21.24 -9.94 8.44
N ALA A 156 20.68 -8.73 8.37
CA ALA A 156 19.54 -8.31 9.17
C ALA A 156 18.20 -8.89 8.67
N ARG A 157 18.06 -9.21 7.38
CA ARG A 157 16.78 -9.62 6.77
C ARG A 157 16.14 -10.84 7.43
N SER A 158 16.92 -11.81 7.90
CA SER A 158 16.42 -13.01 8.57
C SER A 158 16.19 -12.85 10.07
N LEU A 159 16.62 -11.74 10.67
CA LEU A 159 16.51 -11.50 12.11
C LEU A 159 15.11 -11.00 12.47
N ARG A 160 14.67 -11.25 13.71
CA ARG A 160 13.36 -10.81 14.24
C ARG A 160 13.52 -10.26 15.66
N GLY A 161 12.54 -9.46 16.09
CA GLY A 161 12.50 -8.90 17.44
C GLY A 161 13.77 -8.13 17.81
N ARG A 162 14.31 -8.40 19.00
CA ARG A 162 15.51 -7.70 19.51
C ARG A 162 16.76 -7.93 18.67
N ALA A 163 16.97 -9.16 18.19
CA ALA A 163 18.12 -9.48 17.34
C ALA A 163 18.14 -8.67 16.04
N LEU A 164 16.96 -8.33 15.51
CA LEU A 164 16.84 -7.44 14.35
C LEU A 164 17.26 -6.01 14.68
N ILE A 165 16.81 -5.47 15.81
CA ILE A 165 17.20 -4.13 16.27
C ILE A 165 18.73 -4.05 16.45
N GLU A 166 19.32 -5.06 17.08
CA GLU A 166 20.78 -5.15 17.25
C GLU A 166 21.50 -5.30 15.91
N GLY A 167 20.98 -6.13 15.00
CA GLY A 167 21.49 -6.31 13.64
C GLY A 167 21.37 -5.07 12.75
N LEU A 168 20.51 -4.11 13.11
CA LEU A 168 20.40 -2.78 12.47
C LEU A 168 21.38 -1.75 13.06
N GLY A 169 22.25 -2.19 13.98
CA GLY A 169 23.31 -1.37 14.56
C GLY A 169 22.90 -0.60 15.81
N PHE A 170 21.75 -0.90 16.43
CA PHE A 170 21.34 -0.25 17.66
C PHE A 170 21.82 -0.99 18.89
N ALA A 171 22.26 -0.24 19.89
CA ALA A 171 22.20 -0.68 21.28
C ALA A 171 20.82 -0.34 21.88
N THR A 172 20.42 -1.06 22.92
CA THR A 172 19.08 -0.90 23.53
C THR A 172 19.18 -0.60 25.02
N GLU A 173 18.38 0.34 25.50
CA GLU A 173 18.20 0.63 26.93
C GLU A 173 16.71 0.51 27.27
N GLU A 174 16.36 -0.29 28.29
CA GLU A 174 14.96 -0.52 28.67
C GLU A 174 14.38 0.73 29.35
N LEU A 175 13.13 1.09 29.01
CA LEU A 175 12.39 2.14 29.70
C LEU A 175 11.39 1.53 30.70
N PRO A 176 10.87 2.32 31.66
CA PRO A 176 9.71 1.89 32.44
C PRO A 176 8.51 1.61 31.52
N GLY A 177 8.14 0.34 31.38
CA GLY A 177 7.02 -0.10 30.56
C GLY A 177 7.45 -0.93 29.34
N PRO A 178 6.58 -1.08 28.33
CA PRO A 178 6.80 -1.95 27.17
C PRO A 178 7.66 -1.34 26.03
N ALA A 179 8.35 -0.22 26.28
CA ALA A 179 9.19 0.46 25.29
C ALA A 179 10.67 0.44 25.69
N MET A 180 11.54 0.68 24.71
CA MET A 180 12.99 0.80 24.90
C MET A 180 13.55 1.97 24.09
N LEU A 181 14.70 2.45 24.48
CA LEU A 181 15.49 3.41 23.72
C LEU A 181 16.42 2.67 22.77
N LEU A 182 16.51 3.19 21.55
CA LEU A 182 17.48 2.77 20.55
C LEU A 182 18.64 3.77 20.53
N LEU A 183 19.85 3.28 20.73
CA LEU A 183 21.07 4.07 20.77
C LEU A 183 21.97 3.75 19.56
N ALA A 184 22.57 4.78 18.98
CA ALA A 184 23.64 4.67 18.00
C ALA A 184 24.94 5.15 18.66
N GLY A 185 25.77 4.20 19.11
CA GLY A 185 26.83 4.51 20.08
C GLY A 185 26.22 5.01 21.40
N GLU A 186 26.69 6.16 21.89
CA GLU A 186 26.21 6.77 23.14
C GLU A 186 24.98 7.69 22.95
N ARG A 187 24.50 7.88 21.72
CA ARG A 187 23.41 8.82 21.43
C ARG A 187 22.07 8.08 21.28
N LYS A 188 21.07 8.52 22.05
CA LYS A 188 19.66 8.12 21.86
C LYS A 188 19.15 8.59 20.50
N ARG A 189 18.51 7.71 19.72
CA ARG A 189 18.03 7.99 18.36
C ARG A 189 16.52 7.81 18.21
N ALA A 190 15.95 6.79 18.81
CA ALA A 190 14.54 6.49 18.68
C ALA A 190 14.00 5.81 19.94
N VAL A 191 12.68 5.86 20.11
CA VAL A 191 11.96 4.92 21.00
C VAL A 191 11.51 3.74 20.16
N ALA A 192 11.62 2.52 20.69
CA ALA A 192 11.09 1.33 20.06
C ALA A 192 10.09 0.57 20.92
N VAL A 193 9.15 -0.09 20.25
CA VAL A 193 8.23 -1.06 20.84
C VAL A 193 8.30 -2.37 20.07
N LEU A 194 8.49 -3.47 20.79
CA LEU A 194 8.59 -4.81 20.23
C LEU A 194 7.34 -5.61 20.59
N LEU A 195 6.60 -6.04 19.57
CA LEU A 195 5.37 -6.83 19.67
C LEU A 195 5.69 -8.29 19.33
N ASP A 196 5.90 -9.09 20.37
CA ASP A 196 6.19 -10.52 20.27
C ASP A 196 4.92 -11.40 20.34
N GLY A 197 3.76 -10.80 20.62
CA GLY A 197 2.47 -11.49 20.71
C GLY A 197 1.50 -11.11 19.59
N PRO A 198 0.19 -11.36 19.78
CA PRO A 198 -0.83 -11.07 18.77
C PRO A 198 -1.19 -9.58 18.69
N GLU A 199 -0.45 -8.70 19.37
CA GLU A 199 -0.74 -7.27 19.37
C GLU A 199 -0.51 -6.66 17.97
N GLU A 200 -1.46 -5.83 17.53
CA GLU A 200 -1.30 -5.03 16.32
C GLU A 200 -0.77 -3.64 16.66
N ILE A 201 0.10 -3.09 15.80
CA ILE A 201 0.77 -1.79 16.00
C ILE A 201 -0.23 -0.64 16.23
N ASP A 202 -1.36 -0.67 15.53
CA ASP A 202 -2.35 0.41 15.52
C ASP A 202 -3.51 0.20 16.49
N SER A 203 -3.62 -0.98 17.11
CA SER A 203 -4.77 -1.38 17.92
C SER A 203 -4.53 -1.20 19.42
N ALA A 204 -5.50 -0.57 20.09
CA ALA A 204 -5.48 -0.41 21.54
C ALA A 204 -5.45 -1.76 22.25
N ASN A 205 -4.61 -1.89 23.28
CA ASN A 205 -4.53 -3.12 24.05
C ASN A 205 -4.06 -2.90 25.51
N PRO A 206 -4.30 -3.87 26.41
CA PRO A 206 -3.99 -3.71 27.84
C PRO A 206 -2.50 -3.58 28.17
N ARG A 207 -1.58 -4.10 27.35
CA ARG A 207 -0.13 -4.00 27.59
C ARG A 207 0.37 -2.56 27.51
N PHE A 208 -0.34 -1.72 26.75
CA PHE A 208 -0.04 -0.30 26.57
C PHE A 208 -1.13 0.58 27.18
N ASP A 209 -1.67 0.20 28.35
CA ASP A 209 -2.64 0.98 29.12
C ASP A 209 -3.91 1.39 28.33
N GLY A 210 -4.36 0.54 27.40
CA GLY A 210 -5.56 0.78 26.61
C GLY A 210 -5.37 1.77 25.45
N VAL A 211 -4.13 2.20 25.15
CA VAL A 211 -3.79 2.88 23.90
C VAL A 211 -3.08 1.94 22.93
N SER A 212 -2.89 2.35 21.68
CA SER A 212 -2.14 1.56 20.71
C SER A 212 -0.62 1.62 20.98
N PRO A 213 0.14 0.56 20.64
CA PRO A 213 1.60 0.55 20.79
C PRO A 213 2.29 1.76 20.19
N VAL A 214 1.88 2.19 18.99
CA VAL A 214 2.43 3.39 18.34
C VAL A 214 2.10 4.67 19.10
N SER A 215 0.88 4.82 19.64
CA SER A 215 0.50 6.00 20.41
C SER A 215 1.29 6.11 21.71
N TYR A 216 1.49 4.97 22.39
CA TYR A 216 2.33 4.87 23.56
C TYR A 216 3.78 5.26 23.26
N ALA A 217 4.35 4.69 22.19
CA ALA A 217 5.74 4.95 21.79
C ALA A 217 5.97 6.43 21.38
N LEU A 218 5.02 7.04 20.67
CA LEU A 218 5.05 8.47 20.33
C LEU A 218 5.02 9.36 21.58
N ALA A 219 4.17 9.03 22.56
CA ALA A 219 4.14 9.76 23.83
C ALA A 219 5.45 9.62 24.61
N GLN A 220 6.12 8.47 24.53
CA GLN A 220 7.43 8.27 25.16
C GLN A 220 8.54 9.00 24.40
N ALA A 221 8.50 9.04 23.06
CA ALA A 221 9.44 9.82 22.27
C ALA A 221 9.32 11.33 22.55
N ASP A 222 8.10 11.83 22.75
CA ASP A 222 7.86 13.22 23.18
C ASP A 222 8.53 13.51 24.54
N ARG A 223 8.47 12.58 25.52
CA ARG A 223 9.14 12.73 26.83
C ARG A 223 10.66 12.71 26.72
N GLU A 224 11.21 11.83 25.89
CA GLU A 224 12.65 11.69 25.67
C GLU A 224 13.20 12.72 24.68
N SER A 225 12.35 13.57 24.11
CA SER A 225 12.70 14.56 23.08
C SER A 225 13.40 13.95 21.86
N LEU A 226 12.93 12.78 21.42
CA LEU A 226 13.48 12.05 20.27
C LEU A 226 12.64 12.30 19.00
N ASP A 227 13.29 12.19 17.85
CA ASP A 227 12.66 12.46 16.54
C ASP A 227 11.92 11.25 15.96
N TRP A 228 12.24 10.04 16.41
CA TRP A 228 11.84 8.80 15.75
C TRP A 228 11.22 7.79 16.70
N VAL A 229 10.24 7.05 16.18
CA VAL A 229 9.68 5.85 16.80
C VAL A 229 9.81 4.67 15.83
N VAL A 230 10.27 3.53 16.34
CA VAL A 230 10.35 2.27 15.60
C VAL A 230 9.41 1.23 16.22
N ALA A 231 8.43 0.75 15.48
CA ALA A 231 7.59 -0.35 15.91
C ALA A 231 7.98 -1.63 15.17
N VAL A 232 8.17 -2.74 15.90
CA VAL A 232 8.48 -4.05 15.34
C VAL A 232 7.38 -5.03 15.73
N ALA A 233 6.77 -5.68 14.74
CA ALA A 233 5.75 -6.70 14.92
C ALA A 233 6.02 -7.88 13.98
N GLY A 234 6.53 -8.99 14.52
CA GLY A 234 6.99 -10.12 13.71
C GLY A 234 8.03 -9.72 12.67
N SER A 235 7.69 -9.86 11.38
CA SER A 235 8.54 -9.47 10.24
C SER A 235 8.40 -8.00 9.82
N THR A 236 7.49 -7.26 10.46
CA THR A 236 7.13 -5.90 10.06
C THR A 236 7.85 -4.89 10.93
N LEU A 237 8.46 -3.90 10.28
CA LEU A 237 9.06 -2.74 10.94
C LEU A 237 8.40 -1.47 10.42
N ARG A 238 8.11 -0.53 11.32
CA ARG A 238 7.61 0.79 10.96
C ARG A 238 8.43 1.89 11.61
N LEU A 239 8.82 2.87 10.81
CA LEU A 239 9.40 4.12 11.28
C LEU A 239 8.34 5.22 11.25
N TYR A 240 8.20 5.92 12.36
CA TYR A 240 7.31 7.07 12.54
C TYR A 240 8.11 8.31 12.96
N PRO A 241 7.75 9.51 12.48
CA PRO A 241 8.24 10.74 13.05
C PRO A 241 7.50 11.06 14.36
N ALA A 242 8.24 11.36 15.42
CA ALA A 242 7.68 11.82 16.68
C ALA A 242 7.17 13.27 16.60
N LYS A 243 7.84 14.11 15.80
CA LYS A 243 7.44 15.52 15.61
C LYS A 243 6.28 15.65 14.63
N PRO A 244 5.29 16.51 14.91
CA PRO A 244 4.21 16.79 13.97
C PRO A 244 4.74 17.55 12.74
N GLY A 245 4.08 17.37 11.60
CA GLY A 245 4.41 18.09 10.36
C GLY A 245 5.59 17.52 9.57
N VAL A 246 6.25 16.47 10.07
CA VAL A 246 7.28 15.73 9.32
C VAL A 246 6.62 14.81 8.30
N GLY A 247 7.19 14.76 7.10
CA GLY A 247 6.76 13.87 6.01
C GLY A 247 5.86 14.54 4.97
N THR A 248 5.86 13.99 3.76
CA THR A 248 5.19 14.61 2.61
C THR A 248 3.68 14.40 2.58
N GLY A 249 3.19 13.41 3.34
CA GLY A 249 1.80 12.98 3.35
C GLY A 249 0.86 13.90 4.11
N ARG A 250 1.34 14.86 4.93
CA ARG A 250 0.48 15.72 5.78
C ARG A 250 -0.63 14.92 6.50
N ARG A 251 -0.26 13.84 7.18
CA ARG A 251 -1.17 12.99 7.98
C ARG A 251 -0.92 13.23 9.46
N GLY A 252 -1.75 12.62 10.32
CA GLY A 252 -1.43 12.53 11.74
C GLY A 252 -0.11 11.79 11.98
N ARG A 253 0.52 12.00 13.13
CA ARG A 253 1.81 11.36 13.48
C ARG A 253 1.74 9.83 13.45
N SER A 254 0.64 9.26 13.97
CA SER A 254 0.37 7.81 13.96
C SER A 254 0.03 7.25 12.57
N GLU A 255 -0.24 8.11 11.59
CA GLU A 255 -0.57 7.72 10.21
C GLU A 255 0.55 8.02 9.22
N THR A 256 1.60 8.73 9.66
CA THR A 256 2.78 9.07 8.86
C THR A 256 3.89 8.08 9.19
N PHE A 257 4.15 7.14 8.30
CA PHE A 257 5.20 6.14 8.51
C PHE A 257 5.79 5.65 7.19
N VAL A 258 6.91 4.93 7.28
CA VAL A 258 7.27 3.90 6.29
C VAL A 258 7.27 2.55 6.99
N GLU A 259 6.76 1.53 6.32
CA GLU A 259 6.68 0.16 6.78
C GLU A 259 7.47 -0.75 5.84
N ILE A 260 8.23 -1.68 6.41
CA ILE A 260 8.89 -2.77 5.69
C ILE A 260 8.44 -4.10 6.29
N ASP A 261 7.90 -4.98 5.46
CA ASP A 261 7.67 -6.40 5.78
C ASP A 261 8.82 -7.23 5.18
N LEU A 262 9.69 -7.73 6.05
CA LEU A 262 10.90 -8.47 5.67
C LEU A 262 10.63 -9.76 4.88
N ASP A 263 9.44 -10.35 5.04
CA ASP A 263 9.06 -11.56 4.32
C ASP A 263 8.56 -11.26 2.90
N LEU A 264 8.14 -10.03 2.64
CA LEU A 264 7.61 -9.60 1.34
C LEU A 264 8.61 -8.75 0.56
N LEU A 265 9.58 -8.14 1.22
CA LEU A 265 10.62 -7.36 0.58
C LEU A 265 11.50 -8.27 -0.30
N ALA A 266 11.72 -7.88 -1.56
CA ALA A 266 12.59 -8.63 -2.46
C ALA A 266 14.05 -8.58 -2.00
N VAL A 267 14.86 -9.56 -2.43
CA VAL A 267 16.30 -9.60 -2.12
C VAL A 267 16.99 -8.32 -2.62
N ASP A 268 16.64 -7.89 -3.83
CA ASP A 268 17.27 -6.73 -4.48
C ASP A 268 16.84 -5.41 -3.83
N ASP A 269 15.70 -5.39 -3.13
CA ASP A 269 15.15 -4.23 -2.45
C ASP A 269 15.60 -4.14 -0.97
N VAL A 270 16.41 -5.09 -0.48
CA VAL A 270 16.77 -5.15 0.94
C VAL A 270 17.53 -3.91 1.43
N GLY A 271 18.14 -3.12 0.53
CA GLY A 271 18.81 -1.87 0.87
C GLY A 271 17.89 -0.84 1.56
N TYR A 272 16.57 -0.89 1.32
CA TYR A 272 15.61 -0.03 2.04
C TYR A 272 15.62 -0.28 3.54
N LEU A 273 15.83 -1.53 3.99
CA LEU A 273 15.90 -1.85 5.41
C LEU A 273 17.03 -1.06 6.09
N TRP A 274 18.21 -1.03 5.47
CA TRP A 274 19.34 -0.31 6.05
C TRP A 274 19.20 1.20 5.94
N LEU A 275 18.79 1.71 4.77
CA LEU A 275 18.70 3.16 4.53
C LEU A 275 17.55 3.84 5.27
N LEU A 276 16.55 3.08 5.74
CA LEU A 276 15.38 3.65 6.41
C LEU A 276 15.29 3.30 7.89
N LEU A 277 15.88 2.19 8.35
CA LEU A 277 15.67 1.68 9.71
C LEU A 277 16.96 1.40 10.49
N SER A 278 18.16 1.60 9.94
CA SER A 278 19.41 1.38 10.67
C SER A 278 19.77 2.50 11.65
N ALA A 279 20.67 2.22 12.58
CA ALA A 279 21.25 3.20 13.49
C ALA A 279 21.98 4.33 12.75
N SER A 280 22.67 4.01 11.66
CA SER A 280 23.27 5.01 10.77
C SER A 280 22.22 5.86 10.06
N ALA A 281 21.11 5.25 9.64
CA ALA A 281 20.05 5.95 8.92
C ALA A 281 19.32 6.99 9.79
N LEU A 282 19.05 6.65 11.06
CA LEU A 282 18.41 7.55 12.04
C LEU A 282 19.37 8.51 12.74
N SER A 283 20.67 8.42 12.44
CA SER A 283 21.66 9.34 13.00
C SER A 283 21.58 10.73 12.35
N GLU A 284 22.19 11.71 12.99
CA GLU A 284 22.33 13.06 12.45
C GLU A 284 23.14 13.01 11.14
N GLY A 285 22.60 13.59 10.06
CA GLY A 285 23.16 13.44 8.71
C GLY A 285 23.00 12.05 8.10
N GLY A 286 22.17 11.18 8.71
CA GLY A 286 21.86 9.85 8.20
C GLY A 286 20.92 9.89 6.99
N SER A 287 20.80 8.74 6.32
CA SER A 287 20.03 8.59 5.09
C SER A 287 18.56 8.97 5.23
N VAL A 288 17.91 8.75 6.38
CA VAL A 288 16.50 9.13 6.58
C VAL A 288 16.32 10.64 6.45
N GLY A 289 17.21 11.43 7.06
CA GLY A 289 17.15 12.90 6.97
C GLY A 289 17.36 13.40 5.54
N ASP A 290 18.29 12.78 4.80
CA ASP A 290 18.52 13.12 3.40
C ASP A 290 17.35 12.77 2.49
N ILE A 291 16.80 11.55 2.63
CA ILE A 291 15.67 11.06 1.84
C ILE A 291 14.42 11.91 2.14
N LEU A 292 14.22 12.34 3.39
CA LEU A 292 13.14 13.26 3.76
C LEU A 292 13.30 14.61 3.07
N ARG A 293 14.49 15.22 3.12
CA ARG A 293 14.75 16.51 2.49
C ARG A 293 14.47 16.46 0.98
N THR A 294 15.00 15.45 0.29
CA THR A 294 14.74 15.27 -1.15
C THR A 294 13.26 14.98 -1.44
N SER A 295 12.59 14.24 -0.56
CA SER A 295 11.15 14.00 -0.66
C SER A 295 10.33 15.29 -0.53
N GLU A 296 10.70 16.17 0.41
CA GLU A 296 10.05 17.46 0.64
C GLU A 296 10.25 18.41 -0.54
N ASP A 297 11.47 18.50 -1.07
CA ASP A 297 11.78 19.27 -2.27
C ASP A 297 10.93 18.79 -3.46
N TYR A 298 10.88 17.47 -3.69
CA TYR A 298 10.06 16.89 -4.75
C TYR A 298 8.57 17.19 -4.56
N ALA A 299 8.05 17.09 -3.34
CA ALA A 299 6.66 17.39 -3.04
C ALA A 299 6.33 18.88 -3.26
N ALA A 300 7.24 19.78 -2.89
CA ALA A 300 7.10 21.22 -3.12
C ALA A 300 7.09 21.53 -4.63
N ASP A 301 8.04 20.97 -5.39
CA ASP A 301 8.13 21.15 -6.85
C ASP A 301 6.92 20.57 -7.58
N LEU A 302 6.43 19.39 -7.15
CA LEU A 302 5.23 18.79 -7.70
C LEU A 302 4.01 19.68 -7.46
N GLY A 303 3.86 20.23 -6.25
CA GLY A 303 2.80 21.17 -5.92
C GLY A 303 2.87 22.45 -6.77
N GLY A 304 4.07 23.00 -6.95
CA GLY A 304 4.32 24.16 -7.81
C GLY A 304 3.92 23.91 -9.26
N ARG A 305 4.37 22.80 -9.86
CA ARG A 305 4.04 22.41 -11.23
C ARG A 305 2.55 22.14 -11.42
N LEU A 306 1.90 21.47 -10.46
CA LEU A 306 0.47 21.22 -10.51
C LEU A 306 -0.31 22.54 -10.50
N ARG A 307 0.04 23.45 -9.57
CA ARG A 307 -0.59 24.77 -9.47
C ARG A 307 -0.48 25.52 -10.78
N GLU A 308 0.71 25.58 -11.35
CA GLU A 308 0.96 26.30 -12.59
C GLU A 308 0.14 25.73 -13.76
N ARG A 309 0.13 24.41 -13.89
CA ARG A 309 -0.65 23.71 -14.91
C ARG A 309 -2.15 23.95 -14.74
N VAL A 310 -2.65 23.96 -13.51
CA VAL A 310 -4.06 24.23 -13.22
C VAL A 310 -4.44 25.64 -13.69
N TYR A 311 -3.64 26.64 -13.37
CA TYR A 311 -3.93 28.03 -13.77
C TYR A 311 -3.76 28.27 -15.26
N ARG A 312 -2.68 27.77 -15.89
CA ARG A 312 -2.37 28.07 -17.29
C ARG A 312 -3.11 27.21 -18.30
N GLU A 313 -3.38 25.94 -17.99
CA GLU A 313 -3.93 24.98 -18.94
C GLU A 313 -5.35 24.54 -18.58
N VAL A 314 -5.55 24.09 -17.33
CA VAL A 314 -6.79 23.41 -16.94
C VAL A 314 -7.93 24.40 -16.79
N MET A 315 -7.77 25.46 -16.00
CA MET A 315 -8.84 26.42 -15.74
C MET A 315 -9.33 27.13 -17.01
N PRO A 316 -8.46 27.62 -17.92
CA PRO A 316 -8.92 28.21 -19.17
C PRO A 316 -9.68 27.23 -20.05
N SER A 317 -9.21 25.98 -20.14
CA SER A 317 -9.88 24.94 -20.95
C SER A 317 -11.23 24.55 -20.35
N LEU A 318 -11.29 24.39 -19.03
CA LEU A 318 -12.51 24.08 -18.30
C LEU A 318 -13.53 25.22 -18.41
N ALA A 319 -13.12 26.48 -18.22
CA ALA A 319 -14.00 27.63 -18.35
C ALA A 319 -14.58 27.75 -19.76
N ARG A 320 -13.79 27.51 -20.81
CA ARG A 320 -14.26 27.46 -22.20
C ARG A 320 -15.29 26.35 -22.44
N ALA A 321 -15.06 25.17 -21.88
CA ALA A 321 -16.02 24.06 -21.99
C ALA A 321 -17.32 24.36 -21.24
N VAL A 322 -17.23 24.95 -20.05
CA VAL A 322 -18.40 25.32 -19.23
C VAL A 322 -19.23 26.40 -19.91
N VAL A 323 -18.61 27.46 -20.44
CA VAL A 323 -19.37 28.53 -21.11
C VAL A 323 -20.05 28.00 -22.36
N ALA A 324 -19.38 27.17 -23.16
CA ALA A 324 -19.96 26.58 -24.36
C ALA A 324 -21.16 25.66 -24.03
N ALA A 325 -21.10 24.95 -22.89
CA ALA A 325 -22.18 24.08 -22.44
C ALA A 325 -23.36 24.84 -21.81
N MET A 326 -23.10 25.91 -21.06
CA MET A 326 -24.14 26.69 -20.36
C MET A 326 -24.78 27.75 -21.26
N TYR A 327 -24.01 28.33 -22.18
CA TYR A 327 -24.39 29.50 -22.96
C TYR A 327 -24.03 29.29 -24.44
N PRO A 328 -24.88 28.60 -25.23
CA PRO A 328 -24.63 28.34 -26.66
C PRO A 328 -24.67 29.59 -27.57
N GLY A 329 -24.84 30.79 -27.00
CA GLY A 329 -24.85 32.08 -27.69
C GLY A 329 -23.70 33.00 -27.25
N SER A 330 -23.92 34.31 -27.29
CA SER A 330 -22.96 35.31 -26.79
C SER A 330 -23.16 35.53 -25.28
N PRO A 331 -22.24 35.07 -24.42
CA PRO A 331 -22.38 35.22 -22.97
C PRO A 331 -22.22 36.69 -22.55
N THR A 332 -23.01 37.11 -21.56
CA THR A 332 -22.85 38.41 -20.90
C THR A 332 -21.71 38.39 -19.87
N ALA A 333 -21.33 39.55 -19.32
CA ALA A 333 -20.33 39.61 -18.24
C ALA A 333 -20.75 38.79 -17.00
N ASP A 334 -22.03 38.83 -16.64
CA ASP A 334 -22.58 38.05 -15.51
C ASP A 334 -22.53 36.54 -15.80
N ASP A 335 -22.77 36.14 -17.05
CA ASP A 335 -22.65 34.74 -17.49
C ASP A 335 -21.20 34.24 -17.41
N LEU A 336 -20.22 35.09 -17.72
CA LEU A 336 -18.81 34.77 -17.58
C LEU A 336 -18.40 34.62 -16.11
N GLN A 337 -18.95 35.44 -15.20
CA GLN A 337 -18.72 35.29 -13.77
C GLN A 337 -19.31 33.98 -13.23
N GLN A 338 -20.54 33.63 -13.63
CA GLN A 338 -21.16 32.35 -13.28
C GLN A 338 -20.39 31.15 -13.85
N THR A 339 -19.92 31.27 -15.10
CA THR A 339 -19.04 30.27 -15.73
C THR A 339 -17.79 30.03 -14.89
N TYR A 340 -17.11 31.10 -14.45
CA TYR A 340 -15.91 30.98 -13.64
C TYR A 340 -16.19 30.26 -12.30
N GLN A 341 -17.28 30.60 -11.63
CA GLN A 341 -17.70 29.91 -10.40
C GLN A 341 -18.02 28.43 -10.64
N ALA A 342 -18.69 28.10 -11.74
CA ALA A 342 -18.99 26.72 -12.12
C ALA A 342 -17.71 25.93 -12.45
N ALA A 343 -16.79 26.51 -13.20
CA ALA A 343 -15.48 25.91 -13.50
C ALA A 343 -14.67 25.64 -12.23
N LEU A 344 -14.61 26.62 -11.30
CA LEU A 344 -13.97 26.42 -10.00
C LEU A 344 -14.63 25.28 -9.22
N ARG A 345 -15.96 25.22 -9.16
CA ARG A 345 -16.69 24.16 -8.46
C ARG A 345 -16.34 22.78 -9.03
N ILE A 346 -16.25 22.65 -10.35
CA ILE A 346 -15.85 21.40 -11.01
C ILE A 346 -14.40 21.04 -10.64
N LEU A 347 -13.47 21.99 -10.75
CA LEU A 347 -12.08 21.77 -10.37
C LEU A 347 -11.96 21.30 -8.92
N TYR A 348 -12.60 21.99 -7.97
CA TYR A 348 -12.53 21.63 -6.56
C TYR A 348 -13.15 20.27 -6.28
N ARG A 349 -14.25 19.89 -6.95
CA ARG A 349 -14.81 18.54 -6.82
C ARG A 349 -13.88 17.46 -7.33
N LEU A 350 -13.19 17.69 -8.45
CA LEU A 350 -12.18 16.77 -8.97
C LEU A 350 -11.01 16.63 -7.99
N LEU A 351 -10.50 17.74 -7.46
CA LEU A 351 -9.43 17.74 -6.46
C LEU A 351 -9.84 17.03 -5.16
N PHE A 352 -11.07 17.26 -4.71
CA PHE A 352 -11.63 16.62 -3.52
C PHE A 352 -11.73 15.10 -3.69
N VAL A 353 -12.26 14.63 -4.82
CA VAL A 353 -12.33 13.19 -5.11
C VAL A 353 -10.93 12.59 -5.21
N ALA A 354 -10.00 13.22 -5.94
CA ALA A 354 -8.62 12.75 -6.04
C ALA A 354 -7.94 12.63 -4.66
N TYR A 355 -8.17 13.63 -3.80
CA TYR A 355 -7.69 13.62 -2.42
C TYR A 355 -8.33 12.49 -1.60
N ALA A 356 -9.64 12.31 -1.68
CA ALA A 356 -10.36 11.28 -0.93
C ALA A 356 -9.94 9.87 -1.36
N GLU A 357 -9.70 9.64 -2.65
CA GLU A 357 -9.13 8.39 -3.18
C GLU A 357 -7.72 8.12 -2.65
N ASP A 358 -6.86 9.14 -2.65
CA ASP A 358 -5.46 9.03 -2.18
C ASP A 358 -5.37 8.81 -0.65
N ARG A 359 -6.27 9.44 0.10
CA ARG A 359 -6.37 9.28 1.56
C ARG A 359 -7.08 8.02 2.02
N GLY A 360 -7.56 7.20 1.09
CA GLY A 360 -8.34 6.00 1.45
C GLY A 360 -9.68 6.32 2.10
N LEU A 361 -10.18 7.55 1.96
CA LEU A 361 -11.54 7.94 2.37
C LEU A 361 -12.59 7.37 1.41
N LEU A 362 -12.17 7.07 0.18
CA LEU A 362 -12.96 6.31 -0.78
C LEU A 362 -12.33 4.91 -0.95
N PRO A 363 -13.15 3.87 -1.20
CA PRO A 363 -12.73 2.47 -1.14
C PRO A 363 -11.94 2.03 -2.38
N LEU A 364 -10.96 2.83 -2.81
CA LEU A 364 -10.12 2.56 -3.98
C LEU A 364 -9.38 1.22 -3.86
N GLN A 365 -8.90 0.88 -2.67
CA GLN A 365 -8.19 -0.36 -2.41
C GLN A 365 -9.08 -1.50 -1.91
N ALA A 366 -10.18 -1.19 -1.22
CA ALA A 366 -11.07 -2.18 -0.62
C ALA A 366 -12.14 -2.69 -1.60
N SER A 367 -12.73 -1.80 -2.39
CA SER A 367 -13.81 -2.14 -3.32
C SER A 367 -13.30 -2.20 -4.75
N ARG A 368 -13.43 -3.37 -5.36
CA ARG A 368 -13.13 -3.55 -6.78
C ARG A 368 -14.09 -2.74 -7.65
N SER A 369 -15.38 -2.75 -7.30
CA SER A 369 -16.43 -2.01 -8.00
C SER A 369 -16.10 -0.52 -8.05
N TYR A 370 -15.76 0.09 -6.90
CA TYR A 370 -15.34 1.49 -6.88
C TYR A 370 -14.08 1.73 -7.71
N ARG A 371 -13.07 0.85 -7.61
CA ARG A 371 -11.80 0.99 -8.34
C ARG A 371 -12.01 1.08 -9.85
N GLU A 372 -12.97 0.35 -10.40
CA GLU A 372 -13.30 0.37 -11.84
C GLU A 372 -13.92 1.72 -12.27
N HIS A 373 -14.60 2.43 -11.36
CA HIS A 373 -15.21 3.75 -11.57
C HIS A 373 -14.40 4.92 -11.02
N SER A 374 -13.28 4.66 -10.35
CA SER A 374 -12.47 5.69 -9.69
C SER A 374 -11.96 6.78 -10.63
N LEU A 375 -11.77 7.98 -10.10
CA LEU A 375 -11.16 9.09 -10.83
C LEU A 375 -9.76 8.73 -11.31
N LYS A 376 -8.99 8.00 -10.48
CA LYS A 376 -7.70 7.42 -10.88
C LYS A 376 -7.81 6.54 -12.13
N ARG A 377 -8.82 5.66 -12.20
CA ARG A 377 -9.05 4.77 -13.35
C ARG A 377 -9.48 5.55 -14.60
N ILE A 378 -10.33 6.56 -14.45
CA ILE A 378 -10.71 7.49 -15.52
C ILE A 378 -9.46 8.18 -16.09
N ALA A 379 -8.61 8.74 -15.23
CA ALA A 379 -7.38 9.42 -15.64
C ALA A 379 -6.40 8.49 -16.38
N GLN A 380 -6.27 7.23 -15.94
CA GLN A 380 -5.47 6.21 -16.64
C GLN A 380 -6.00 5.92 -18.04
N ARG A 381 -7.32 5.69 -18.17
CA ARG A 381 -7.96 5.43 -19.48
C ARG A 381 -7.80 6.61 -20.44
N LEU A 382 -7.95 7.84 -19.96
CA LEU A 382 -7.70 9.06 -20.75
C LEU A 382 -6.22 9.16 -21.19
N GLY A 383 -5.28 8.85 -20.30
CA GLY A 383 -3.85 8.83 -20.61
C GLY A 383 -3.49 7.77 -21.66
N ASP A 384 -4.08 6.57 -21.56
CA ASP A 384 -3.92 5.50 -22.56
C ASP A 384 -4.49 5.88 -23.92
N ALA A 385 -5.71 6.43 -23.94
CA ALA A 385 -6.34 6.90 -25.16
C ALA A 385 -5.50 7.98 -25.86
N ARG A 386 -4.98 8.96 -25.10
CA ARG A 386 -4.10 9.99 -25.61
C ARG A 386 -2.79 9.42 -26.17
N ARG A 387 -2.16 8.47 -25.49
CA ARG A 387 -0.92 7.81 -25.98
C ARG A 387 -1.15 7.01 -27.27
N ARG A 388 -2.35 6.47 -27.45
CA ARG A 388 -2.75 5.70 -28.63
C ARG A 388 -3.42 6.56 -29.70
N GLU A 389 -3.44 7.88 -29.51
CA GLU A 389 -4.06 8.83 -30.43
C GLU A 389 -5.53 8.48 -30.77
N ILE A 390 -6.25 7.94 -29.78
CA ILE A 390 -7.66 7.60 -29.95
C ILE A 390 -8.48 8.89 -29.96
N GLU A 391 -9.26 9.09 -31.03
CA GLU A 391 -10.22 10.19 -31.12
C GLU A 391 -11.40 9.96 -30.17
N PHE A 392 -11.81 11.02 -29.46
CA PHE A 392 -12.99 11.00 -28.61
C PHE A 392 -14.21 11.41 -29.44
N GLY A 393 -15.29 10.64 -29.37
CA GLY A 393 -16.58 11.03 -29.92
C GLY A 393 -17.27 12.12 -29.09
N GLU A 394 -18.44 12.57 -29.55
CA GLU A 394 -19.23 13.64 -28.89
C GLU A 394 -19.94 13.18 -27.60
N GLN A 395 -19.96 11.87 -27.32
CA GLN A 395 -20.62 11.31 -26.15
C GLN A 395 -19.89 11.70 -24.85
N PRO A 396 -20.57 12.27 -23.84
CA PRO A 396 -19.95 12.76 -22.61
C PRO A 396 -19.64 11.64 -21.59
N SER A 397 -19.18 10.46 -22.05
CA SER A 397 -19.06 9.25 -21.23
C SER A 397 -18.24 9.45 -19.97
N PHE A 398 -17.04 10.04 -20.08
CA PHE A 398 -16.20 10.33 -18.93
C PHE A 398 -16.80 11.36 -17.97
N TRP A 399 -17.53 12.35 -18.50
CA TRP A 399 -18.23 13.34 -17.67
C TRP A 399 -19.34 12.65 -16.87
N SER A 400 -20.13 11.79 -17.50
CA SER A 400 -21.14 10.98 -16.81
C SER A 400 -20.54 10.14 -15.68
N GLU A 401 -19.42 9.45 -15.93
CA GLU A 401 -18.72 8.69 -14.89
C GLU A 401 -18.28 9.59 -13.72
N VAL A 402 -17.68 10.74 -13.99
CA VAL A 402 -17.29 11.70 -12.93
C VAL A 402 -18.50 12.17 -12.11
N THR A 403 -19.62 12.47 -12.76
CA THR A 403 -20.85 12.88 -12.04
C THR A 403 -21.46 11.75 -11.20
N GLN A 404 -21.30 10.49 -11.60
CA GLN A 404 -21.70 9.34 -10.78
C GLN A 404 -20.84 9.24 -9.51
N ILE A 405 -19.53 9.49 -9.61
CA ILE A 405 -18.66 9.55 -8.42
C ILE A 405 -19.15 10.64 -7.47
N TRP A 406 -19.46 11.84 -7.97
CA TRP A 406 -19.97 12.92 -7.11
C TRP A 406 -21.30 12.57 -6.45
N THR A 407 -22.16 11.84 -7.16
CA THR A 407 -23.43 11.34 -6.61
C THR A 407 -23.19 10.31 -5.51
N ALA A 408 -22.28 9.36 -5.73
CA ALA A 408 -21.89 8.35 -4.74
C ALA A 408 -21.28 8.99 -3.49
N VAL A 409 -20.42 10.00 -3.65
CA VAL A 409 -19.86 10.76 -2.52
C VAL A 409 -20.94 11.53 -1.75
N SER A 410 -21.97 12.03 -2.43
CA SER A 410 -23.01 12.86 -1.81
C SER A 410 -24.13 12.06 -1.15
N ARG A 411 -24.40 10.83 -1.59
CA ARG A 411 -25.57 10.04 -1.17
C ARG A 411 -25.23 8.64 -0.67
N GLY A 412 -23.96 8.27 -0.72
CA GLY A 412 -23.50 6.89 -0.61
C GLY A 412 -23.74 6.09 -1.88
N ASN A 413 -23.06 4.96 -1.97
CA ASN A 413 -23.29 3.93 -2.98
C ASN A 413 -22.91 2.56 -2.41
N PRO A 414 -23.90 1.75 -1.98
CA PRO A 414 -23.64 0.43 -1.41
C PRO A 414 -22.91 -0.53 -2.35
N GLU A 415 -23.16 -0.48 -3.66
CA GLU A 415 -22.50 -1.34 -4.66
C GLU A 415 -21.01 -1.04 -4.79
N TRP A 416 -20.63 0.22 -4.54
CA TRP A 416 -19.25 0.68 -4.54
C TRP A 416 -18.65 0.72 -3.13
N GLU A 417 -19.39 0.30 -2.11
CA GLU A 417 -19.00 0.38 -0.69
C GLU A 417 -18.65 1.81 -0.25
N VAL A 418 -19.25 2.82 -0.90
CA VAL A 418 -19.11 4.23 -0.51
C VAL A 418 -20.18 4.53 0.55
N PRO A 419 -19.79 4.96 1.77
CA PRO A 419 -20.75 5.28 2.83
C PRO A 419 -21.58 6.53 2.46
N ALA A 420 -22.80 6.59 3.02
CA ALA A 420 -23.75 7.69 2.82
C ALA A 420 -23.49 8.90 3.72
#